data_AF-A0A2H0Z1J7-F1
#
_entry.id   AF-A0A2H0Z1J7-F1
#
_cell.length_a   1.000
_cell.length_b   1.000
_cell.length_c   1.000
_cell.angle_alpha   90.00
_cell.angle_beta   90.00
_cell.angle_gamma   90.00
#
_symmetry.space_group_name_H-M   'P 1'
#
loop_
_entity.id
_entity.type
_entity.pdbx_description
1 polymer ?
#
loop_
_entity_poly.entity_id
_entity_poly.type
_entity_poly.pdbx_seq_one_letter_code
_entity_poly.pdbx_strand_id
1 'polypeptide(L)'
;IEDAGYGKFFIHRTGHSITTTLHGSGPHMDNYETKDERRLLPSTSFSIEPGIYLTGDFGIRSEIDVFIHPDGKVEQTSGVKQEEIVAILK
;
A
#
# COMPACT_ATOMS: atom_id res chain seq x y z
N ILE A 1 -8.36 -10.65 -0.77
CA ILE A 1 -8.64 -10.25 -2.18
C ILE A 1 -8.93 -11.49 -3.02
N GLU A 2 -8.06 -12.51 -3.00
CA GLU A 2 -8.25 -13.75 -3.77
C GLU A 2 -9.50 -14.53 -3.36
N ASP A 3 -9.72 -14.73 -2.06
CA ASP A 3 -10.95 -15.39 -1.54
C ASP A 3 -12.25 -14.66 -1.91
N ALA A 4 -12.16 -13.35 -2.19
CA ALA A 4 -13.29 -12.54 -2.64
C ALA A 4 -13.48 -12.59 -4.17
N GLY A 5 -12.65 -13.32 -4.90
CA GLY A 5 -12.72 -13.48 -6.37
C GLY A 5 -12.06 -12.37 -7.18
N TYR A 6 -11.36 -11.42 -6.54
CA TYR A 6 -10.77 -10.25 -7.21
C TYR A 6 -9.26 -10.34 -7.45
N GLY A 7 -8.62 -11.48 -7.17
CA GLY A 7 -7.15 -11.64 -7.24
C GLY A 7 -6.54 -11.17 -8.56
N LYS A 8 -7.13 -11.57 -9.70
CA LYS A 8 -6.67 -11.18 -11.04
C LYS A 8 -6.73 -9.67 -11.34
N PHE A 9 -7.45 -8.91 -10.53
CA PHE A 9 -7.62 -7.45 -10.68
C PHE A 9 -6.73 -6.66 -9.71
N PHE A 10 -5.99 -7.35 -8.83
CA PHE A 10 -4.94 -6.76 -8.01
C PHE A 10 -3.60 -6.93 -8.72
N ILE A 11 -3.16 -5.87 -9.40
CA ILE A 11 -2.13 -5.93 -10.45
C ILE A 11 -0.86 -5.14 -10.14
N HIS A 12 -0.62 -4.84 -8.87
CA HIS A 12 0.57 -4.15 -8.42
C HIS A 12 0.96 -4.60 -7.01
N ARG A 13 2.17 -4.27 -6.57
CA ARG A 13 2.62 -4.49 -5.18
C ARG A 13 1.70 -3.81 -4.16
N THR A 14 1.67 -4.30 -2.92
CA THR A 14 0.80 -3.73 -1.88
C THR A 14 1.24 -2.33 -1.43
N GLY A 15 2.49 -1.94 -1.69
CA GLY A 15 2.97 -0.60 -1.38
C GLY A 15 4.48 -0.48 -1.56
N HIS A 16 5.04 0.67 -1.22
CA HIS A 16 6.45 0.98 -1.44
C HIS A 16 7.08 1.73 -0.27
N SER A 17 8.41 1.64 -0.15
CA SER A 17 9.12 2.51 0.79
C SER A 17 8.96 3.97 0.40
N ILE A 18 8.84 4.82 1.43
CA ILE A 18 8.78 6.27 1.32
C ILE A 18 9.98 6.81 2.09
N THR A 19 10.77 7.65 1.44
CA THR A 19 11.96 8.27 2.04
C THR A 19 11.97 9.76 1.71
N THR A 20 13.12 10.33 1.39
CA THR A 20 13.19 11.66 0.76
C THR A 20 12.70 11.63 -0.69
N THR A 21 12.55 10.44 -1.28
CA THR A 21 11.88 10.20 -2.56
C THR A 21 10.57 9.43 -2.33
N LEU A 22 9.58 9.67 -3.20
CA LEU A 22 8.27 8.99 -3.15
C LEU A 22 8.45 7.46 -3.18
N HIS A 23 9.20 6.96 -4.16
CA HIS A 23 9.66 5.58 -4.20
C HIS A 23 11.09 5.52 -3.66
N GLY A 24 11.22 5.17 -2.38
CA GLY A 24 12.49 5.05 -1.69
C GLY A 24 13.27 3.78 -2.06
N SER A 25 14.49 3.68 -1.54
CA SER A 25 15.34 2.49 -1.68
C SER A 25 15.12 1.44 -0.58
N GLY A 26 14.25 1.71 0.39
CA GLY A 26 13.89 0.79 1.46
C GLY A 26 13.04 -0.40 0.98
N PRO A 27 12.60 -1.29 1.89
CA PRO A 27 11.77 -2.43 1.55
C PRO A 27 10.42 -2.02 0.94
N HIS A 28 9.99 -2.72 -0.11
CA HIS A 28 8.66 -2.59 -0.71
C HIS A 28 7.72 -3.66 -0.16
N MET A 29 6.43 -3.35 -0.05
CA MET A 29 5.41 -4.32 0.35
C MET A 29 5.02 -5.16 -0.86
N ASP A 30 5.95 -5.97 -1.33
CA ASP A 30 5.91 -6.54 -2.67
C ASP A 30 6.16 -8.05 -2.66
N ASN A 31 5.15 -8.80 -3.09
CA ASN A 31 5.25 -10.22 -3.44
C ASN A 31 4.72 -10.48 -4.87
N TYR A 32 4.77 -9.45 -5.72
CA TYR A 32 4.19 -9.46 -7.07
C TYR A 32 5.25 -9.13 -8.14
N GLU A 33 5.97 -8.01 -8.01
CA GLU A 33 6.91 -7.54 -9.02
C GLU A 33 8.31 -8.11 -8.80
N THR A 34 8.83 -7.94 -7.58
CA THR A 34 10.22 -8.25 -7.22
C THR A 34 10.36 -9.26 -6.09
N LYS A 35 9.28 -9.51 -5.33
CA LYS A 35 9.30 -10.34 -4.10
C LYS A 35 10.35 -9.86 -3.11
N ASP A 36 10.08 -8.71 -2.51
CA ASP A 36 11.00 -8.08 -1.58
C ASP A 36 10.96 -8.76 -0.21
N GLU A 37 12.04 -9.48 0.10
CA GLU A 37 12.19 -10.24 1.36
C GLU A 37 12.99 -9.45 2.42
N ARG A 38 13.33 -8.18 2.16
CA ARG A 38 14.07 -7.35 3.12
C ARG A 38 13.21 -7.06 4.36
N ARG A 39 13.84 -7.11 5.53
CA ARG A 39 13.17 -6.85 6.80
C ARG A 39 12.80 -5.37 6.93
N LEU A 40 11.60 -5.11 7.41
CA LEU A 40 11.21 -3.80 7.94
C LEU A 40 11.99 -3.52 9.22
N LEU A 41 12.70 -2.39 9.25
CA LEU A 41 13.51 -1.96 10.39
C LEU A 41 12.90 -0.70 11.04
N PRO A 42 13.26 -0.40 12.30
CA PRO A 42 12.98 0.90 12.88
C PRO A 42 13.44 2.06 11.98
N SER A 43 12.73 3.18 12.05
CA SER A 43 12.90 4.36 11.20
C SER A 43 12.60 4.14 9.71
N THR A 44 11.75 3.16 9.38
CA THR A 44 11.27 2.93 7.99
C THR A 44 9.88 3.52 7.81
N SER A 45 9.64 4.16 6.66
CA SER A 45 8.32 4.61 6.22
C SER A 45 7.91 3.92 4.92
N PHE A 46 6.64 3.58 4.75
CA PHE A 46 6.10 2.93 3.56
C PHE A 46 4.57 3.07 3.44
N SER A 47 4.06 2.95 2.22
CA SER A 47 2.62 2.87 1.95
C SER A 47 2.09 1.43 2.13
N ILE A 48 0.81 1.32 2.48
CA ILE A 48 -0.02 0.13 2.32
C ILE A 48 -1.25 0.56 1.52
N GLU A 49 -1.31 0.15 0.26
CA GLU A 49 -2.21 0.72 -0.74
C GLU A 49 -2.82 -0.32 -1.69
N PRO A 50 -3.46 -1.40 -1.22
CA PRO A 50 -4.07 -2.38 -2.11
C PRO A 50 -5.13 -1.75 -3.03
N GLY A 51 -5.12 -2.16 -4.30
CA GLY A 51 -6.05 -1.68 -5.31
C GLY A 51 -6.68 -2.79 -6.14
N ILE A 52 -7.93 -2.59 -6.56
CA ILE A 52 -8.67 -3.47 -7.47
C ILE A 52 -9.05 -2.65 -8.70
N TYR A 53 -8.70 -3.13 -9.88
CA TYR A 53 -8.94 -2.43 -11.14
C TYR A 53 -9.74 -3.32 -12.10
N LEU A 54 -11.01 -2.98 -12.31
CA LEU A 54 -11.89 -3.63 -13.26
C LEU A 54 -11.78 -2.89 -14.60
N THR A 55 -10.94 -3.41 -15.50
CA THR A 55 -10.67 -2.77 -16.80
C THR A 55 -11.96 -2.50 -17.57
N GLY A 56 -12.16 -1.23 -17.96
CA GLY A 56 -13.34 -0.79 -18.69
C GLY A 56 -14.55 -0.42 -17.83
N ASP A 57 -14.45 -0.54 -16.51
CA ASP A 57 -15.52 -0.19 -15.56
C ASP A 57 -15.00 0.85 -14.55
N PHE A 58 -14.46 0.41 -13.40
CA PHE A 58 -13.88 1.29 -12.39
C PHE A 58 -12.67 0.66 -11.69
N GLY A 59 -11.93 1.49 -10.97
CA GLY A 59 -10.87 1.04 -10.06
C GLY A 59 -10.97 1.71 -8.72
N ILE A 60 -10.52 1.03 -7.68
CA ILE A 60 -10.44 1.58 -6.33
C ILE A 60 -9.11 1.21 -5.69
N ARG A 61 -8.52 2.17 -4.97
CA ARG A 61 -7.37 1.95 -4.10
C ARG A 61 -7.62 2.68 -2.79
N SER A 62 -7.26 2.05 -1.69
CA SER A 62 -7.25 2.67 -0.37
C SER A 62 -5.83 2.61 0.15
N GLU A 63 -5.31 3.75 0.60
CA GLU A 63 -3.92 3.92 0.97
C GLU A 63 -3.79 4.48 2.38
N ILE A 64 -2.86 3.90 3.14
CA ILE A 64 -2.35 4.48 4.38
C ILE A 64 -0.83 4.52 4.35
N ASP A 65 -0.26 5.50 5.05
CA ASP A 65 1.18 5.59 5.27
C ASP A 65 1.51 5.10 6.67
N VAL A 66 2.58 4.33 6.77
CA VAL A 66 3.04 3.72 8.01
C VAL A 66 4.48 4.14 8.29
N PHE A 67 4.75 4.55 9.52
CA PHE A 67 6.10 4.78 10.04
C PHE A 67 6.39 3.85 11.21
N ILE A 68 7.55 3.20 11.18
CA ILE A 68 8.09 2.43 12.31
C ILE A 68 9.04 3.35 13.06
N HIS A 69 8.69 3.71 14.29
CA HIS A 69 9.51 4.54 15.15
C HIS A 69 10.82 3.84 15.58
N PRO A 70 11.84 4.59 16.04
CA PRO A 70 13.11 4.02 16.50
C PRO A 70 12.97 2.96 17.61
N ASP A 71 11.93 3.04 18.44
CA ASP A 71 11.62 2.08 19.50
C ASP A 71 10.79 0.86 19.02
N GLY A 72 10.47 0.82 17.72
CA GLY A 72 9.66 -0.23 17.11
C GLY A 72 8.15 0.01 17.15
N LYS A 73 7.66 1.11 17.73
CA LYS A 73 6.24 1.47 17.65
C LYS A 73 5.85 1.66 16.18
N VAL A 74 4.74 1.07 15.76
CA VAL A 74 4.17 1.27 14.42
C VAL A 74 3.08 2.32 14.50
N GLU A 75 3.12 3.30 13.61
CA GLU A 75 2.16 4.39 13.54
C GLU A 75 1.65 4.58 12.12
N GLN A 76 0.33 4.73 11.98
CA GLN A 76 -0.26 5.23 10.74
C GLN A 76 -0.10 6.76 10.73
N THR A 77 0.64 7.29 9.76
CA THR A 77 0.95 8.73 9.66
C THR A 77 0.07 9.47 8.65
N SER A 78 -0.66 8.74 7.82
CA SER A 78 -1.67 9.33 6.93
C SER A 78 -2.87 9.87 7.74
N GLY A 79 -3.73 10.65 7.08
CA GLY A 79 -4.96 11.16 7.68
C GLY A 79 -5.96 10.08 8.09
N VAL A 80 -7.21 10.46 8.33
CA VAL A 80 -8.27 9.52 8.71
C VAL A 80 -8.38 8.43 7.64
N LYS A 81 -8.32 7.16 8.09
CA LYS A 81 -8.49 5.99 7.23
C LYS A 81 -9.84 6.09 6.51
N GLN A 82 -9.83 5.89 5.20
CA GLN A 82 -11.06 5.85 4.42
C GLN A 82 -11.93 4.66 4.86
N GLU A 83 -13.19 4.94 5.23
CA GLU A 83 -14.14 3.92 5.69
C GLU A 83 -15.26 3.63 4.68
N GLU A 84 -15.37 4.44 3.63
CA GLU A 84 -16.41 4.31 2.61
C GLU A 84 -15.86 4.51 1.19
N ILE A 85 -16.55 3.94 0.21
CA ILE A 85 -16.22 4.13 -1.20
C ILE A 85 -16.91 5.39 -1.68
N VAL A 86 -16.12 6.44 -1.94
CA VAL A 86 -16.64 7.70 -2.47
C VAL A 86 -16.47 7.72 -3.99
N ALA A 87 -17.58 7.67 -4.73
CA ALA A 87 -17.57 7.86 -6.17
C ALA A 87 -17.35 9.35 -6.48
N ILE A 88 -16.19 9.68 -7.05
CA ILE A 88 -15.80 11.08 -7.35
C ILE A 88 -16.40 11.54 -8.69
N LEU A 89 -16.82 10.61 -9.56
CA LEU A 89 -17.52 10.89 -10.82
C LEU A 89 -18.78 10.01 -10.90
N LYS A 90 -19.93 10.62 -11.21
CA LYS A 90 -21.16 9.97 -11.66
C LYS A 90 -21.34 10.22 -13.14
#